data_AF-A0A511XFJ7-F1
#
_entry.id   AF-A0A511XFJ7-F1
#
_cell.length_a   1.000
_cell.length_b   1.000
_cell.length_c   1.000
_cell.angle_alpha   90.00
_cell.angle_beta   90.00
_cell.angle_gamma   90.00
#
_symmetry.space_group_name_H-M   'P 1'
#
loop_
_entity.id
_entity.type
_entity.pdbx_description
1 polymer ?
#
loop_
_entity_poly.entity_id
_entity_poly.type
_entity_poly.pdbx_seq_one_letter_code
_entity_poly.pdbx_strand_id
1 'polypeptide(L)'
;MAARLTFSSARPMQPSRWACTSAAVSCRRCRCEWDDGDPAYEVPCRGCGAETGSPCDRPGGGNERVCHQRDQDAIRAGLLAPCEGLSWDHRHDKPLPLFARPVPHGMRVMTGAPVSRVFA
;
A
#
# COMPACT_ATOMS: atom_id res chain seq x y z
N MET A 1 29.07 -23.52 -30.16
CA MET A 1 28.73 -22.08 -30.00
C MET A 1 27.86 -21.95 -28.77
N ALA A 2 28.40 -21.43 -27.65
CA ALA A 2 27.66 -21.28 -26.40
C ALA A 2 27.06 -19.87 -26.33
N ALA A 3 25.73 -19.77 -26.27
CA ALA A 3 25.03 -18.51 -26.11
C ALA A 3 25.26 -17.97 -24.68
N ARG A 4 25.86 -16.79 -24.58
CA ARG A 4 26.01 -16.06 -23.32
C ARG A 4 24.65 -15.50 -22.92
N LEU A 5 24.09 -16.01 -21.83
CA LEU A 5 22.96 -15.41 -21.13
C LEU A 5 23.43 -14.09 -20.52
N THR A 6 23.09 -12.98 -21.17
CA THR A 6 23.27 -11.65 -20.58
C THR A 6 22.20 -11.46 -19.52
N PHE A 7 22.59 -11.53 -18.25
CA PHE A 7 21.77 -11.00 -17.16
C PHE A 7 21.62 -9.49 -17.37
N SER A 8 20.45 -9.08 -17.87
CA SER A 8 20.05 -7.67 -17.82
C SER A 8 19.99 -7.27 -16.35
N SER A 9 20.98 -6.49 -15.91
CA SER A 9 20.97 -5.86 -14.60
C SER A 9 19.76 -4.92 -14.57
N ALA A 10 18.65 -5.41 -14.01
CA ALA A 10 17.47 -4.59 -13.75
C ALA A 10 17.94 -3.47 -12.81
N ARG A 11 18.03 -2.27 -13.36
CA ARG A 11 18.35 -1.04 -12.62
C ARG A 11 17.47 -1.06 -11.37
N PRO A 12 18.01 -0.95 -10.14
CA PRO A 12 17.20 -1.03 -8.94
C PRO A 12 16.09 -0.01 -9.07
N MET A 13 14.85 -0.51 -9.06
CA MET A 13 13.65 0.27 -9.28
C MET A 13 13.61 1.27 -8.13
N GLN A 14 14.04 2.52 -8.40
CA GLN A 14 14.10 3.54 -7.36
C GLN A 14 12.66 3.69 -6.83
N PRO A 15 12.42 3.57 -5.51
CA PRO A 15 11.12 3.86 -4.95
C PRO A 15 10.74 5.26 -5.37
N SER A 16 9.53 5.33 -5.91
CA SER A 16 9.06 6.46 -6.66
C SER A 16 8.51 7.55 -5.75
N ARG A 17 8.13 7.21 -4.50
CA ARG A 17 7.58 8.14 -3.51
C ARG A 17 7.91 7.72 -2.07
N TRP A 18 7.69 8.66 -1.16
CA TRP A 18 7.69 8.45 0.28
C TRP A 18 6.24 8.39 0.78
N ALA A 19 5.89 7.35 1.53
CA ALA A 19 4.59 7.16 2.14
C ALA A 19 4.65 7.45 3.64
N CYS A 20 3.67 8.18 4.16
CA CYS A 20 3.50 8.39 5.59
C CYS A 20 2.20 7.71 6.04
N THR A 21 2.32 6.65 6.84
CA THR A 21 1.18 5.86 7.32
C THR A 21 0.40 6.54 8.43
N SER A 22 1.04 7.48 9.15
CA SER A 22 0.43 8.31 10.20
C SER A 22 -0.07 9.67 9.69
N ALA A 23 -0.04 9.92 8.38
CA ALA A 23 -0.61 11.13 7.81
C ALA A 23 -2.13 10.98 7.69
N ALA A 24 -2.86 12.05 8.05
CA ALA A 24 -4.31 12.10 7.95
C ALA A 24 -4.83 11.61 6.60
N VAL A 25 -5.91 10.82 6.64
CA VAL A 25 -6.52 10.23 5.46
C VAL A 25 -8.04 10.24 5.59
N SER A 26 -8.73 10.34 4.46
CA SER A 26 -10.18 10.23 4.39
C SER A 26 -10.62 9.23 3.33
N CYS A 27 -11.73 8.55 3.61
CA CYS A 27 -12.36 7.65 2.66
C CYS A 27 -13.11 8.47 1.60
N ARG A 28 -12.77 8.28 0.33
CA ARG A 28 -13.43 8.97 -0.79
C ARG A 28 -14.89 8.57 -1.02
N ARG A 29 -15.38 7.51 -0.35
CA ARG A 29 -16.74 6.98 -0.49
C ARG A 29 -17.67 7.44 0.63
N CYS A 30 -17.39 7.04 1.87
CA CYS A 30 -18.22 7.40 3.02
C CYS A 30 -17.80 8.72 3.70
N ARG A 31 -16.66 9.31 3.31
CA ARG A 31 -16.09 10.53 3.92
C ARG A 31 -15.69 10.42 5.39
N CYS A 32 -15.58 9.21 5.94
CA CYS A 32 -14.91 9.04 7.23
C CYS A 32 -13.47 9.54 7.15
N GLU A 33 -13.02 10.18 8.22
CA GLU A 33 -11.70 10.79 8.33
C GLU A 33 -10.95 10.15 9.49
N TRP A 34 -9.64 9.99 9.33
CA TRP A 34 -8.73 9.48 10.34
C TRP A 34 -7.51 10.40 10.38
N ASP A 35 -7.42 11.22 11.43
CA ASP A 35 -6.38 12.26 11.55
C ASP A 35 -5.00 11.65 11.83
N ASP A 36 -4.94 10.55 12.57
CA ASP A 36 -3.72 9.84 12.94
C ASP A 36 -3.29 8.78 11.91
N GLY A 37 -3.87 8.85 10.71
CA GLY A 37 -3.60 7.92 9.61
C GLY A 37 -4.55 6.73 9.57
N ASP A 38 -4.29 5.83 8.63
CA ASP A 38 -5.18 4.70 8.35
C ASP A 38 -5.11 3.63 9.46
N PRO A 39 -6.21 3.33 10.19
CA PRO A 39 -6.22 2.31 11.26
C PRO A 39 -5.82 0.90 10.78
N ALA A 40 -5.90 0.62 9.48
CA ALA A 40 -5.42 -0.65 8.93
C ALA A 40 -3.92 -0.86 9.13
N TYR A 41 -3.14 0.20 9.39
CA TYR A 41 -1.72 0.07 9.71
C TYR A 41 -1.43 -0.45 11.11
N GLU A 42 -2.41 -0.50 12.02
CA GLU A 42 -2.22 -1.08 13.36
C GLU A 42 -2.08 -2.61 13.34
N VAL A 43 -2.58 -3.27 12.29
CA VAL A 43 -2.44 -4.71 12.09
C VAL A 43 -1.33 -5.03 11.08
N PRO A 44 -0.58 -6.14 11.22
CA PRO A 44 0.35 -6.58 10.19
C PRO A 44 -0.39 -7.04 8.93
N CYS A 45 0.25 -6.90 7.76
CA CYS A 45 -0.32 -7.27 6.48
C CYS A 45 0.03 -8.71 6.10
N ARG A 46 -0.87 -9.67 6.32
CA ARG A 46 -0.68 -11.05 5.85
C ARG A 46 -0.62 -11.21 4.32
N GLY A 47 -1.08 -10.21 3.57
CA GLY A 47 -1.09 -10.25 2.10
C GLY A 47 0.27 -9.97 1.46
N CYS A 48 1.12 -9.14 2.07
CA CYS A 48 2.45 -8.81 1.55
C CYS A 48 3.58 -8.93 2.59
N GLY A 49 3.28 -9.33 3.83
CA GLY A 49 4.25 -9.48 4.91
C GLY A 49 4.65 -8.19 5.64
N ALA A 50 4.09 -7.03 5.26
CA ALA A 50 4.43 -5.75 5.90
C ALA A 50 4.02 -5.72 7.38
N GLU A 51 4.90 -5.21 8.24
CA GLU A 51 4.68 -5.09 9.68
C GLU A 51 3.68 -4.00 10.06
N THR A 52 3.24 -3.99 11.31
CA THR A 52 2.45 -2.89 11.91
C THR A 52 3.19 -1.56 11.73
N GLY A 53 2.44 -0.49 11.43
CA GLY A 53 2.96 0.85 11.16
C GLY A 53 3.59 1.01 9.77
N SER A 54 4.10 -0.06 9.15
CA SER A 54 4.75 0.00 7.84
C SER A 54 3.73 0.01 6.69
N PRO A 55 3.98 0.75 5.59
CA PRO A 55 3.14 0.70 4.41
C PRO A 55 3.15 -0.71 3.81
N CYS A 56 2.16 -1.03 2.97
CA CYS A 56 2.30 -2.23 2.15
C CYS A 56 3.50 -2.08 1.21
N ASP A 57 4.34 -3.10 1.13
CA ASP A 57 5.56 -3.10 0.32
C ASP A 57 5.49 -4.19 -0.75
N ARG A 58 4.82 -3.87 -1.85
CA ARG A 58 4.78 -4.74 -3.04
C ARG A 58 5.90 -4.30 -3.98
N PRO A 59 6.83 -5.20 -4.36
CA PRO A 59 7.98 -4.84 -5.19
C PRO A 59 7.59 -4.40 -6.61
N GLY A 60 6.42 -4.83 -7.10
CA GLY A 60 5.91 -4.44 -8.42
C GLY A 60 5.29 -3.04 -8.49
N GLY A 61 4.93 -2.43 -7.35
CA GLY A 61 4.07 -1.24 -7.31
C GLY A 61 2.67 -1.52 -6.73
N GLY A 62 1.79 -0.53 -6.78
CA GLY A 62 0.41 -0.61 -6.26
C GLY A 62 0.28 -0.23 -4.78
N ASN A 63 1.31 0.36 -4.16
CA ASN A 63 1.34 0.67 -2.73
C ASN A 63 0.68 2.00 -2.36
N GLU A 64 -0.06 2.61 -3.29
CA GLU A 64 -0.95 3.77 -3.04
C GLU A 64 -2.14 3.40 -2.14
N ARG A 65 -2.37 2.10 -1.91
CA ARG A 65 -3.48 1.56 -1.13
C ARG A 65 -3.01 0.39 -0.29
N VAL A 66 -3.60 0.26 0.90
CA VAL A 66 -3.47 -0.93 1.74
C VAL A 66 -3.86 -2.21 0.97
N CYS A 67 -3.29 -3.35 1.33
CA CYS A 67 -3.76 -4.64 0.82
C CYS A 67 -5.22 -4.86 1.21
N HIS A 68 -5.98 -5.50 0.31
CA HIS A 68 -7.35 -5.92 0.62
C HIS A 68 -7.37 -6.79 1.88
N GLN A 69 -6.43 -7.73 2.02
CA GLN A 69 -6.35 -8.58 3.21
C GLN A 69 -6.15 -7.76 4.49
N ARG A 70 -5.28 -6.75 4.47
CA ARG A 70 -5.01 -5.90 5.64
C ARG A 70 -6.26 -5.10 6.05
N ASP A 71 -6.99 -4.57 5.08
CA ASP A 71 -8.23 -3.82 5.35
C ASP A 71 -9.29 -4.72 6.00
N GLN A 72 -9.46 -5.94 5.47
CA GLN A 72 -10.36 -6.94 6.04
C GLN A 72 -9.91 -7.40 7.44
N ASP A 73 -8.60 -7.52 7.68
CA ASP A 73 -8.06 -7.89 8.98
C ASP A 73 -8.34 -6.79 10.02
N ALA A 74 -8.20 -5.51 9.63
CA ALA A 74 -8.53 -4.37 10.48
C ALA A 74 -10.04 -4.27 10.78
N ILE A 75 -10.90 -4.57 9.81
CA ILE A 75 -12.35 -4.68 10.04
C ILE A 75 -12.65 -5.79 11.05
N ARG A 76 -12.06 -6.98 10.86
CA ARG A 76 -12.25 -8.12 11.77
C ARG A 76 -11.72 -7.86 13.18
N ALA A 77 -10.68 -7.03 13.31
CA ALA A 77 -10.14 -6.59 14.59
C ALA A 77 -10.95 -5.46 15.26
N GLY A 78 -12.00 -4.94 14.60
CA GLY A 78 -12.83 -3.85 15.12
C GLY A 78 -12.19 -2.45 15.02
N LEU A 79 -11.06 -2.33 14.33
CA LEU A 79 -10.36 -1.06 14.10
C LEU A 79 -11.02 -0.21 13.01
N LEU A 80 -11.78 -0.87 12.12
CA LEU A 80 -12.53 -0.23 11.06
C LEU A 80 -13.95 -0.78 11.04
N ALA A 81 -14.93 0.13 11.01
CA ALA A 81 -16.27 -0.23 10.57
C ALA A 81 -16.26 -0.52 9.05
N PRO A 82 -17.11 -1.45 8.56
CA PRO A 82 -17.34 -1.63 7.13
C PRO A 82 -17.72 -0.30 6.46
N CYS A 83 -17.23 -0.06 5.24
CA CYS A 83 -17.55 1.15 4.48
C CYS A 83 -19.01 1.13 4.02
N GLU A 84 -19.82 2.06 4.53
CA GLU A 84 -21.22 2.22 4.11
C GLU A 84 -21.36 2.82 2.70
N GLY A 85 -20.33 3.54 2.24
CA GLY A 85 -20.31 4.15 0.90
C GLY A 85 -19.97 3.18 -0.24
N LEU A 86 -19.72 1.90 0.06
CA LEU A 86 -19.36 0.88 -0.93
C LEU A 86 -20.00 -0.47 -0.57
N SER A 87 -21.03 -0.87 -1.29
CA SER A 87 -21.88 -2.01 -0.89
C SER A 87 -21.39 -3.40 -1.33
N TRP A 88 -20.35 -3.51 -2.17
CA TRP A 88 -19.95 -4.79 -2.79
C TRP A 88 -18.81 -5.52 -2.07
N ASP A 89 -17.82 -4.80 -1.53
CA ASP A 89 -16.75 -5.37 -0.68
C ASP A 89 -16.58 -4.65 0.66
N HIS A 90 -17.43 -3.65 0.94
CA HIS A 90 -17.42 -2.83 2.15
C HIS A 90 -16.06 -2.20 2.48
N ARG A 91 -15.24 -1.98 1.46
CA ARG A 91 -13.89 -1.47 1.64
C ARG A 91 -13.84 0.05 1.60
N HIS A 92 -13.00 0.64 2.45
CA HIS A 92 -12.72 2.08 2.38
C HIS A 92 -11.78 2.39 1.20
N ASP A 93 -12.11 3.41 0.41
CA ASP A 93 -11.23 3.98 -0.62
C ASP A 93 -10.40 5.12 -0.02
N LYS A 94 -9.37 4.72 0.74
CA LYS A 94 -8.44 5.59 1.47
C LYS A 94 -7.05 5.51 0.82
N PRO A 95 -6.67 6.51 -0.01
CA PRO A 95 -5.36 6.53 -0.64
C PRO A 95 -4.30 6.87 0.39
N LEU A 96 -3.20 6.13 0.39
CA LEU A 96 -2.03 6.44 1.18
C LEU A 96 -1.44 7.78 0.73
N PRO A 97 -1.18 8.74 1.62
CA PRO A 97 -0.48 9.98 1.26
C PRO A 97 0.93 9.69 0.75
N LEU A 98 1.25 10.21 -0.44
CA LEU A 98 2.52 9.98 -1.14
C LEU A 98 3.22 11.30 -1.46
N PHE A 99 4.51 11.36 -1.14
CA PHE A 99 5.34 12.56 -1.23
C PHE A 99 6.50 12.36 -2.20
N ALA A 100 6.86 13.42 -2.95
CA ALA A 100 7.98 13.40 -3.89
C ALA A 100 9.36 13.49 -3.20
N ARG A 101 9.37 13.94 -1.94
CA ARG A 101 10.58 14.14 -1.13
C ARG A 101 10.40 13.41 0.21
N PRO A 102 11.50 13.10 0.92
CA PRO A 102 11.42 12.55 2.27
C PRO A 102 10.58 13.46 3.18
N VAL A 103 9.77 12.85 4.03
CA VAL A 103 8.95 13.52 5.06
C VAL A 103 9.18 12.83 6.41
N PRO A 104 8.92 13.50 7.54
CA PRO A 104 8.94 12.85 8.84
C PRO A 104 8.08 11.58 8.85
N HIS A 105 8.61 10.49 9.41
CA HIS A 105 7.97 9.15 9.43
C HIS A 105 7.69 8.55 8.04
N GLY A 106 8.21 9.16 6.97
CA GLY A 106 8.06 8.66 5.61
C GLY A 106 8.88 7.40 5.36
N MET A 107 8.25 6.38 4.78
CA MET A 107 8.88 5.15 4.31
C MET A 107 8.84 5.09 2.78
N ARG A 108 9.91 4.57 2.17
CA ARG A 108 10.00 4.47 0.70
C ARG A 108 9.06 3.36 0.21
N VAL A 109 8.29 3.63 -0.84
CA VAL A 109 7.40 2.64 -1.46
C VAL A 109 7.48 2.68 -2.99
N MET A 110 7.25 1.53 -3.60
CA MET A 110 7.05 1.44 -5.06
C MET A 110 5.64 1.89 -5.42
N THR A 111 5.50 2.82 -6.36
CA THR A 111 4.21 3.33 -6.86
C THR A 111 4.07 3.04 -8.36
N GLY A 112 2.86 3.17 -8.88
CA GLY A 112 2.49 2.79 -10.24
C GLY A 112 1.81 1.43 -10.29
N ALA A 113 1.29 1.06 -11.46
CA ALA A 113 0.70 -0.25 -11.67
C ALA A 113 1.76 -1.34 -11.42
N PRO A 114 1.40 -2.46 -10.75
CA PRO A 114 2.26 -3.63 -10.71
C PRO A 114 2.63 -4.01 -12.14
N VAL A 115 3.93 -4.19 -12.42
CA VAL A 115 4.39 -4.59 -13.75
C VAL A 115 3.62 -5.85 -14.15
N SER A 116 2.72 -5.73 -15.13
CA SER A 116 1.84 -6.80 -15.54
C SER A 116 2.67 -7.88 -16.22
N ARG A 117 3.07 -8.90 -15.46
CA ARG A 117 3.73 -10.14 -15.90
C ARG A 117 5.04 -9.91 -16.67
N VAL A 118 6.16 -10.27 -16.05
CA VAL A 118 7.25 -10.83 -16.85
C VAL A 118 6.75 -12.23 -17.24
N PHE A 119 6.35 -12.39 -18.51
CA PHE A 119 6.14 -13.72 -19.05
C PHE A 119 7.50 -14.43 -19.02
N ALA A 120 7.57 -15.54 -18.28
CA ALA A 120 8.71 -16.45 -18.31
C ALA A 120 8.73 -17.21 -19.64
#